data_AF-A0A3E0DKX9-F1
#
_entry.id   AF-A0A3E0DKX9-F1
#
_cell.length_a   1.000
_cell.length_b   1.000
_cell.length_c   1.000
_cell.angle_alpha   90.00
_cell.angle_beta   90.00
_cell.angle_gamma   90.00
#
_symmetry.space_group_name_H-M   'P 1'
#
loop_
_entity.id
_entity.type
_entity.pdbx_description
1 polymer ?
#
loop_
_entity_poly.entity_id
_entity_poly.type
_entity_poly.pdbx_seq_one_letter_code
_entity_poly.pdbx_strand_id
1 'polypeptide(L)'
;MNALFQKFLSDGYMSKIETEIYENIQHIIRIIITFWLSQREVLAIKKFTEKGSMVKSIWSVISPYLTESGKQEQAKTIAKYGFLQQQSNNAE
;
A
#
# COMPACT_ATOMS: atom_id res chain seq x y z
N MET A 1 -0.72 12.92 -2.14
CA MET A 1 -0.79 11.74 -3.03
C MET A 1 -0.10 12.02 -4.36
N ASN A 2 -0.52 13.04 -5.13
CA ASN A 2 0.11 13.35 -6.42
C ASN A 2 1.64 13.57 -6.36
N ALA A 3 2.12 14.46 -5.49
CA ALA A 3 3.56 14.69 -5.35
C ALA A 3 4.39 13.44 -4.96
N LEU A 4 3.82 12.53 -4.16
CA LEU A 4 4.50 11.29 -3.75
C LEU A 4 4.67 10.34 -4.93
N PHE A 5 3.62 10.17 -5.73
CA PHE A 5 3.67 9.28 -6.87
C PHE A 5 4.50 9.88 -8.02
N GLN A 6 4.49 11.19 -8.22
CA GLN A 6 5.39 11.86 -9.17
C GLN A 6 6.86 11.60 -8.81
N LYS A 7 7.17 11.59 -7.51
CA LYS A 7 8.49 11.21 -7.02
C LYS A 7 8.82 9.73 -7.31
N PHE A 8 7.86 8.82 -7.14
CA PHE A 8 8.06 7.40 -7.49
C PHE A 8 8.36 7.20 -8.99
N LEU A 9 7.75 8.01 -9.85
CA LEU A 9 8.05 8.04 -11.28
C LEU A 9 9.44 8.63 -11.55
N SER A 10 9.80 9.74 -10.91
CA SER A 10 11.13 10.36 -11.08
C SER A 10 12.26 9.45 -10.61
N ASP A 11 12.02 8.69 -9.55
CA ASP A 11 12.99 7.79 -8.94
C ASP A 11 13.06 6.43 -9.68
N GLY A 12 12.23 6.24 -10.72
CA GLY A 12 12.25 5.05 -11.59
C GLY A 12 11.63 3.80 -10.95
N TYR A 13 10.83 3.94 -9.90
CA TYR A 13 10.17 2.82 -9.21
C TYR A 13 8.85 2.41 -9.87
N MET A 14 8.25 3.27 -10.70
CA MET A 14 7.02 2.97 -11.42
C MET A 14 7.18 3.16 -12.92
N SER A 15 6.51 2.28 -13.66
CA SER A 15 6.41 2.39 -15.11
C SER A 15 5.59 3.64 -15.48
N LYS A 16 5.93 4.26 -16.61
CA LYS A 16 5.06 5.30 -17.18
C LYS A 16 3.73 4.67 -17.57
N ILE A 17 2.65 5.19 -17.00
CA ILE A 17 1.27 4.79 -17.27
C ILE A 17 0.46 6.02 -17.66
N GLU A 18 -0.68 5.81 -18.29
CA GLU A 18 -1.60 6.88 -18.66
C GLU A 18 -2.09 7.65 -17.41
N THR A 19 -2.26 8.96 -17.56
CA THR A 19 -2.68 9.86 -16.48
C THR A 19 -4.00 9.41 -15.84
N GLU A 20 -4.94 8.91 -16.64
CA GLU A 20 -6.22 8.40 -16.13
C GLU A 20 -6.05 7.17 -15.23
N ILE A 21 -5.17 6.23 -15.62
CA ILE A 21 -4.85 5.04 -14.80
C ILE A 21 -4.25 5.49 -13.46
N TYR A 22 -3.39 6.49 -13.51
CA TYR A 22 -2.76 7.04 -12.33
C TYR A 22 -3.75 7.71 -11.37
N GLU A 23 -4.67 8.52 -11.89
CA GLU A 23 -5.75 9.11 -11.09
C GLU A 23 -6.63 8.03 -10.46
N ASN A 24 -6.97 6.99 -11.22
CA ASN A 24 -7.74 5.85 -10.73
C ASN A 24 -7.03 5.11 -9.58
N ILE A 25 -5.72 4.84 -9.70
CA ILE A 25 -4.92 4.26 -8.62
C ILE A 25 -5.00 5.13 -7.35
N GLN A 26 -4.86 6.45 -7.51
CA GLN A 26 -4.94 7.37 -6.37
C GLN A 26 -6.31 7.37 -5.71
N HIS A 27 -7.38 7.35 -6.50
CA HIS A 27 -8.75 7.25 -6.00
C HIS A 27 -8.98 5.94 -5.24
N ILE A 28 -8.55 4.81 -5.80
CA ILE A 28 -8.68 3.50 -5.16
C ILE A 28 -7.93 3.47 -3.82
N ILE A 29 -6.68 3.93 -3.79
CA ILE A 29 -5.90 4.00 -2.54
C ILE A 29 -6.58 4.91 -1.52
N ARG A 30 -7.12 6.05 -1.96
CA ARG A 30 -7.86 6.96 -1.07
C ARG A 30 -9.10 6.29 -0.49
N ILE A 31 -9.85 5.54 -1.28
CA ILE A 31 -11.02 4.76 -0.83
C ILE A 31 -10.58 3.71 0.19
N ILE A 32 -9.51 2.94 -0.10
CA ILE A 32 -8.98 1.93 0.83
C ILE A 32 -8.62 2.55 2.17
N ILE A 33 -7.87 3.66 2.18
CA ILE A 33 -7.47 4.34 3.43
C ILE A 33 -8.70 4.90 4.16
N THR A 34 -9.57 5.61 3.44
CA THR A 34 -10.72 6.32 4.03
C THR A 34 -11.71 5.36 4.68
N PHE A 35 -12.03 4.26 3.99
CA PHE A 35 -13.04 3.32 4.43
C PHE A 35 -12.48 2.10 5.16
N TRP A 36 -11.17 2.07 5.46
CA TRP A 36 -10.54 0.89 6.06
C TRP A 36 -11.25 0.41 7.34
N LEU A 37 -11.55 1.34 8.26
CA LEU A 37 -12.22 1.00 9.53
C LEU A 37 -13.67 0.59 9.31
N SER A 38 -14.43 1.34 8.52
CA SER A 38 -15.82 1.03 8.20
C SER A 38 -15.95 -0.32 7.47
N GLN A 39 -15.01 -0.65 6.59
CA GLN A 39 -14.97 -1.96 5.93
C GLN A 39 -14.76 -3.09 6.94
N ARG A 40 -13.96 -2.90 7.99
CA ARG A 40 -13.77 -3.92 9.04
C ARG A 40 -15.02 -4.16 9.87
N GLU A 41 -15.87 -3.15 10.05
CA GLU A 41 -17.11 -3.24 10.81
C GLU A 41 -18.24 -3.88 10.00
N VAL A 42 -18.36 -3.50 8.72
CA VAL A 42 -19.45 -3.95 7.84
C VAL A 42 -19.13 -5.30 7.19
N LEU A 43 -17.89 -5.50 6.74
CA LEU A 43 -17.44 -6.74 6.13
C LEU A 43 -16.88 -7.64 7.23
N ALA A 44 -17.77 -8.37 7.93
CA ALA A 44 -17.44 -9.32 8.99
C ALA A 44 -16.64 -10.57 8.51
N ILE A 45 -15.76 -10.40 7.52
CA ILE A 45 -14.85 -11.43 7.04
C ILE A 45 -13.60 -11.40 7.92
N LYS A 46 -13.39 -12.49 8.65
CA LYS A 46 -12.33 -12.75 9.64
C LYS A 46 -10.88 -12.36 9.24
N LYS A 47 -10.62 -12.01 7.98
CA LYS A 47 -9.30 -11.69 7.42
C LYS A 47 -8.91 -10.20 7.45
N PHE A 48 -9.86 -9.26 7.65
CA PHE A 48 -9.55 -7.81 7.67
C PHE A 48 -9.05 -7.30 9.03
N THR A 49 -8.97 -8.17 10.03
CA THR A 49 -8.46 -7.84 11.37
C THR A 49 -6.95 -7.98 11.51
N GLU A 50 -6.26 -8.61 10.53
CA GLU A 50 -4.80 -8.69 10.54
C GLU A 50 -4.15 -7.31 10.38
N LYS A 51 -3.23 -7.01 11.30
CA LYS A 51 -2.44 -5.78 11.27
C LYS A 51 -1.60 -5.74 10.00
N GLY A 52 -1.66 -4.61 9.28
CA GLY A 52 -0.96 -4.42 8.01
C GLY A 52 -1.76 -4.82 6.76
N SER A 53 -2.97 -5.38 6.90
CA SER A 53 -3.81 -5.74 5.74
C SER A 53 -4.18 -4.54 4.87
N MET A 54 -4.38 -3.34 5.44
CA MET A 54 -4.59 -2.12 4.66
C MET A 54 -3.41 -1.84 3.72
N VAL A 55 -2.20 -1.94 4.26
CA VAL A 55 -0.95 -1.70 3.53
C VAL A 55 -0.75 -2.76 2.46
N LYS A 56 -1.06 -4.04 2.76
CA LYS A 56 -1.08 -5.12 1.76
C LYS A 56 -2.02 -4.78 0.60
N SER A 57 -3.25 -4.34 0.89
CA SER A 57 -4.23 -3.96 -0.14
C SER A 57 -3.73 -2.81 -1.02
N ILE A 58 -3.12 -1.79 -0.43
CA ILE A 58 -2.50 -0.68 -1.19
C ILE A 58 -1.37 -1.21 -2.09
N TRP A 59 -0.49 -2.05 -1.56
CA TRP A 59 0.58 -2.65 -2.35
C TRP A 59 0.07 -3.52 -3.50
N SER A 60 -1.04 -4.25 -3.31
CA SER A 60 -1.67 -5.02 -4.39
C SER A 60 -2.18 -4.14 -5.53
N VAL A 61 -2.65 -2.92 -5.23
CA VAL A 61 -3.11 -1.96 -6.25
C VAL A 61 -1.94 -1.39 -7.05
N ILE A 62 -0.79 -1.13 -6.40
CA ILE A 62 0.35 -0.47 -7.04
C ILE A 62 1.28 -1.48 -7.74
N SER A 63 1.38 -2.71 -7.23
CA SER A 63 2.33 -3.75 -7.68
C SER A 63 2.38 -3.99 -9.20
N PRO A 64 1.24 -4.03 -9.94
CA PRO A 64 1.26 -4.21 -11.39
C PRO A 64 2.01 -3.11 -12.17
N TYR A 65 2.17 -1.94 -11.56
CA TYR A 65 2.75 -0.75 -12.17
C TYR A 65 4.17 -0.46 -11.68
N LEU A 66 4.71 -1.30 -10.78
CA LEU A 66 6.09 -1.19 -10.33
C LEU A 66 7.05 -1.71 -11.40
N THR A 67 8.16 -1.00 -11.57
CA THR A 67 9.34 -1.51 -12.29
C THR A 67 10.03 -2.60 -11.45
N GLU A 68 11.04 -3.25 -12.03
CA GLU A 68 11.84 -4.23 -11.28
C GLU A 68 12.53 -3.59 -10.05
N SER A 69 13.08 -2.38 -10.21
CA SER A 69 13.64 -1.62 -9.08
C SER A 69 12.56 -1.25 -8.06
N GLY A 70 11.36 -0.91 -8.50
CA GLY A 70 10.20 -0.65 -7.63
C GLY A 70 9.80 -1.87 -6.80
N LYS A 71 9.77 -3.06 -7.41
CA LYS A 71 9.48 -4.32 -6.71
C LYS A 71 10.57 -4.67 -5.69
N GLN A 72 11.84 -4.43 -6.03
CA GLN A 72 12.95 -4.60 -5.08
C GLN A 72 12.82 -3.64 -3.90
N GLU A 73 12.48 -2.38 -4.13
CA GLU A 73 12.30 -1.39 -3.07
C GLU A 73 11.08 -1.71 -2.20
N GLN A 74 9.99 -2.17 -2.82
CA GLN A 74 8.83 -2.71 -2.10
C GLN A 74 9.24 -3.88 -1.19
N ALA A 75 10.00 -4.85 -1.70
CA ALA A 75 10.47 -6.00 -0.92
C ALA A 75 11.37 -5.58 0.24
N LYS A 76 12.31 -4.64 0.01
CA LYS A 76 13.17 -4.06 1.06
C LYS A 76 12.35 -3.34 2.13
N THR A 77 11.37 -2.55 1.72
CA THR A 77 10.49 -1.80 2.63
C THR A 77 9.68 -2.76 3.50
N ILE A 78 9.10 -3.81 2.91
CA ILE A 78 8.36 -4.84 3.64
C ILE A 78 9.30 -5.65 4.55
N ALA A 79 10.52 -5.97 4.13
CA ALA A 79 11.48 -6.67 4.97
C ALA A 79 11.91 -5.82 6.19
N LYS A 80 12.09 -4.51 5.99
CA LYS A 80 12.57 -3.59 7.03
C LYS A 80 11.50 -3.21 8.04
N TYR A 81 10.28 -2.94 7.57
CA TYR A 81 9.19 -2.44 8.41
C TYR A 81 8.09 -3.47 8.60
N GLY A 82 8.30 -4.72 8.16
CA GLY A 82 7.23 -5.70 8.05
C GLY A 82 6.07 -5.18 7.21
N PHE A 83 4.92 -5.83 7.39
CA PHE A 83 3.65 -5.10 7.35
C PHE A 83 3.35 -4.48 8.74
N LEU A 84 4.37 -4.31 9.61
CA LEU A 84 4.27 -4.13 11.07
C LEU A 84 5.34 -3.17 11.64
N GLN A 85 4.90 -2.08 12.30
CA GLN A 85 5.55 -1.69 13.55
C GLN A 85 5.13 -2.69 14.65
N GLN A 86 6.04 -3.56 15.08
CA GLN A 86 5.98 -4.19 16.40
C GLN A 86 6.49 -3.16 17.43
N GLN A 87 5.64 -2.78 18.38
CA GLN A 87 6.14 -2.65 19.74
C GLN A 87 5.79 -3.94 20.43
N SER A 88 6.82 -4.78 20.60
CA SER A 88 6.89 -5.74 21.67
C SER A 88 6.99 -4.93 22.96
N ASN A 89 5.88 -4.71 23.66
CA ASN A 89 5.95 -4.38 25.08
C ASN A 89 5.50 -5.62 25.84
N ASN A 90 6.53 -6.41 26.12
CA ASN A 90 6.80 -7.19 27.32
C ASN A 90 5.63 -7.86 28.05
N ALA A 91 5.79 -9.16 28.18
CA ALA A 91 5.29 -9.95 29.29
C ALA A 91 5.59 -9.24 30.63
N GLU A 92 4.56 -9.10 31.45
CA GLU A 92 4.53 -9.45 32.88
C GLU A 92 3.07 -9.74 33.27
#